data_AF-A0A0S8IFX4-F1
#
_entry.id   AF-A0A0S8IFX4-F1
#
_cell.length_a   1.000
_cell.length_b   1.000
_cell.length_c   1.000
_cell.angle_alpha   90.00
_cell.angle_beta   90.00
_cell.angle_gamma   90.00
#
_symmetry.space_group_name_H-M   'P 1'
#
loop_
_entity.id
_entity.type
_entity.pdbx_description
1 polymer ?
#
loop_
_entity_poly.entity_id
_entity_poly.type
_entity_poly.pdbx_seq_one_letter_code
_entity_poly.pdbx_strand_id
1 'polypeptide(L)'
;MVISFLFSCGPDLSTDLSGEILENVTTLGLSFGDEKTIDKDEYLLANPIGIIVTNNDDIIVSDEYSLKVYDSDGNPKKIIGGRGQGPGEFEQIPFPFITETGYISADTDISHFKYNIFAPDYSFVERKNLQFSGLKEKLMEDNDWIDVRFNPVLYYSNEELLLYTMANEEIKGKIMSLIYALVYQNDKDVTTLYAAKHPIEKREIFSERGGLFFGLLKDRRIAYTYAAEHKAFENGTWIYSMFVYDLKTHDQAEIKKTYIPVAIPDSVIHRKVNIPEFFKEGSRNLIFEKEKERSKMLEELKAYPAVQNLMTDGDFIFAFTFEYEKGKGRIVDIFDSKTGKYLRSAYFSIIPEVIKNGYIYKFNDWLRDNEFPKVEKYKIVSAVYEKF
;
A
#
# COMPACT_ATOMS: atom_id res chain seq x y z
N MET A 1 7.05 -8.91 -39.93
CA MET A 1 7.69 -8.49 -38.68
C MET A 1 7.63 -9.68 -37.74
N VAL A 2 8.75 -10.37 -37.56
CA VAL A 2 8.82 -11.63 -36.79
C VAL A 2 9.23 -11.24 -35.37
N ILE A 3 8.31 -11.36 -34.42
CA ILE A 3 8.60 -11.16 -32.99
C ILE A 3 9.26 -12.46 -32.50
N SER A 4 10.58 -12.43 -32.39
CA SER A 4 11.37 -13.50 -31.77
C SER A 4 11.15 -13.47 -30.27
N PHE A 5 10.42 -14.44 -29.73
CA PHE A 5 10.47 -14.76 -28.30
C PHE A 5 11.79 -15.51 -28.02
N LEU A 6 12.74 -14.82 -27.40
CA LEU A 6 13.90 -15.46 -26.80
C LEU A 6 13.46 -16.15 -25.50
N PHE A 7 13.35 -17.47 -25.53
CA PHE A 7 13.25 -18.27 -24.31
C PHE A 7 14.62 -18.25 -23.62
N SER A 8 14.81 -17.36 -22.63
CA SER A 8 15.92 -17.51 -21.71
C SER A 8 15.67 -18.73 -20.84
N CYS A 9 16.64 -19.66 -20.76
CA CYS A 9 16.65 -20.73 -19.76
C CYS A 9 16.39 -20.10 -18.37
N GLY A 10 15.28 -20.48 -17.75
CA GLY A 10 14.94 -20.04 -16.41
C GLY A 10 16.01 -20.51 -15.42
N PRO A 11 16.38 -19.70 -14.43
CA PRO A 11 17.29 -20.12 -13.37
C PRO A 11 16.69 -21.34 -12.65
N ASP A 12 17.53 -22.35 -12.38
CA ASP A 12 17.17 -23.48 -11.53
C ASP A 12 16.56 -22.95 -10.23
N LEU A 13 15.27 -23.21 -10.01
CA LEU A 13 14.55 -22.89 -8.76
C LEU A 13 15.12 -23.77 -7.65
N SER A 14 16.18 -23.30 -6.98
CA SER A 14 16.74 -23.95 -5.80
C SER A 14 15.67 -24.00 -4.71
N THR A 15 15.24 -25.21 -4.35
CA THR A 15 14.20 -25.50 -3.34
C THR A 15 14.66 -25.30 -1.90
N ASP A 16 15.68 -24.47 -1.65
CA ASP A 16 16.27 -24.32 -0.34
C ASP A 16 15.44 -23.36 0.53
N LEU A 17 14.28 -23.86 0.98
CA LEU A 17 13.39 -23.22 1.96
C LEU A 17 13.96 -23.25 3.39
N SER A 18 15.21 -23.67 3.58
CA SER A 18 15.78 -24.00 4.89
C SER A 18 16.57 -22.87 5.57
N GLY A 19 16.55 -21.66 4.99
CA GLY A 19 17.16 -20.48 5.62
C GLY A 19 16.55 -20.19 7.00
N GLU A 20 17.38 -19.90 7.99
CA GLU A 20 16.94 -19.48 9.32
C GLU A 20 16.07 -18.22 9.22
N ILE A 21 14.84 -18.28 9.71
CA ILE A 21 13.93 -17.13 9.77
C ILE A 21 14.38 -16.25 10.93
N LEU A 22 14.69 -14.99 10.66
CA LEU A 22 15.15 -14.07 11.71
C LEU A 22 14.01 -13.75 12.69
N GLU A 23 14.33 -13.74 13.98
CA GLU A 23 13.41 -13.36 15.05
C GLU A 23 13.81 -12.02 15.69
N ASN A 24 12.86 -11.37 16.36
CA ASN A 24 13.07 -10.12 17.11
C ASN A 24 13.75 -9.03 16.27
N VAL A 25 13.33 -8.89 15.01
CA VAL A 25 14.01 -8.01 14.05
C VAL A 25 13.68 -6.53 14.20
N THR A 26 12.81 -6.19 15.16
CA THR A 26 12.42 -4.82 15.46
C THR A 26 12.65 -4.49 16.93
N THR A 27 13.03 -3.25 17.22
CA THR A 27 13.16 -2.74 18.59
C THR A 27 12.58 -1.34 18.66
N LEU A 28 11.64 -1.10 19.59
CA LEU A 28 11.07 0.23 19.81
C LEU A 28 12.20 1.20 20.21
N GLY A 29 12.38 2.26 19.42
CA GLY A 29 13.42 3.26 19.67
C GLY A 29 12.85 4.57 20.20
N LEU A 30 11.68 4.98 19.72
CA LEU A 30 11.07 6.28 20.03
C LEU A 30 9.54 6.15 20.01
N SER A 31 8.88 6.88 20.91
CA SER A 31 7.43 7.13 20.84
C SER A 31 7.16 8.59 21.19
N PHE A 32 6.30 9.25 20.41
CA PHE A 32 5.99 10.67 20.57
C PHE A 32 4.59 11.03 20.04
N GLY A 33 4.09 12.22 20.39
CA GLY A 33 2.83 12.77 19.91
C GLY A 33 1.78 13.01 21.02
N ASP A 34 2.05 12.56 22.23
CA ASP A 34 1.18 12.73 23.40
C ASP A 34 1.60 13.94 24.26
N GLU A 35 0.83 14.22 25.30
CA GLU A 35 1.03 15.33 26.24
C GLU A 35 2.31 15.24 27.07
N LYS A 36 2.99 14.09 27.04
CA LYS A 36 4.23 13.84 27.79
C LYS A 36 5.47 14.08 26.93
N THR A 37 5.32 13.96 25.62
CA THR A 37 6.41 14.02 24.65
C THR A 37 6.39 15.31 23.83
N ILE A 38 5.25 16.01 23.79
CA ILE A 38 5.07 17.25 23.05
C ILE A 38 4.73 18.40 24.01
N ASP A 39 5.48 19.49 23.91
CA ASP A 39 5.34 20.69 24.74
C ASP A 39 4.40 21.76 24.14
N LYS A 40 4.14 21.68 22.83
CA LYS A 40 3.26 22.59 22.08
C LYS A 40 1.96 21.89 21.71
N ASP A 41 0.85 22.38 22.25
CA ASP A 41 -0.49 21.80 22.04
C ASP A 41 -0.84 21.58 20.56
N GLU A 42 -0.41 22.47 19.66
CA GLU A 42 -0.66 22.36 18.22
C GLU A 42 0.00 21.13 17.57
N TYR A 43 0.98 20.50 18.21
CA TYR A 43 1.65 19.26 17.77
C TYR A 43 1.17 18.02 18.51
N LEU A 44 0.25 18.14 19.47
CA LEU A 44 -0.38 16.97 20.09
C LEU A 44 -1.20 16.24 19.04
N LEU A 45 -1.08 14.92 19.00
CA LEU A 45 -1.89 14.10 18.10
C LEU A 45 -3.29 13.96 18.70
N ALA A 46 -4.32 14.22 17.88
CA ALA A 46 -5.71 14.15 18.32
C ALA A 46 -6.50 13.06 17.58
N ASN A 47 -6.36 13.01 16.26
CA ASN A 47 -7.00 12.03 15.39
C ASN A 47 -6.12 11.73 14.17
N PRO A 48 -4.92 11.13 14.38
CA PRO A 48 -4.00 10.92 13.28
C PRO A 48 -4.42 9.73 12.42
N ILE A 49 -4.31 9.85 11.09
CA ILE A 49 -4.79 8.83 10.14
C ILE A 49 -3.74 8.34 9.14
N GLY A 50 -2.57 8.95 9.08
CA GLY A 50 -1.52 8.55 8.14
C GLY A 50 -0.14 9.03 8.54
N ILE A 51 0.88 8.24 8.20
CA ILE A 51 2.30 8.54 8.44
C ILE A 51 3.04 8.40 7.12
N ILE A 52 3.83 9.40 6.76
CA ILE A 52 4.88 9.29 5.74
C ILE A 52 6.21 9.75 6.31
N VAL A 53 7.31 9.28 5.72
CA VAL A 53 8.67 9.65 6.15
C VAL A 53 9.47 10.09 4.94
N THR A 54 10.07 11.27 5.05
CA THR A 54 10.88 11.86 3.97
C THR A 54 12.24 11.18 3.87
N ASN A 55 12.98 11.47 2.80
CA ASN A 55 14.36 10.99 2.67
C ASN A 55 15.33 11.64 3.68
N ASN A 56 14.93 12.76 4.30
CA ASN A 56 15.69 13.45 5.35
C ASN A 56 15.25 13.02 6.76
N ASP A 57 14.56 11.89 6.88
CA ASP A 57 14.04 11.31 8.13
C ASP A 57 12.98 12.13 8.87
N ASP A 58 12.49 13.22 8.27
CA ASP A 58 11.33 13.94 8.81
C ASP A 58 10.08 13.04 8.75
N ILE A 59 9.37 12.98 9.86
CA ILE A 59 8.16 12.19 10.06
C ILE A 59 6.97 13.13 9.90
N ILE A 60 6.09 12.82 8.95
CA ILE A 60 4.91 13.64 8.68
C ILE A 60 3.68 12.83 9.04
N VAL A 61 2.91 13.37 9.97
CA VAL A 61 1.68 12.77 10.46
C VAL A 61 0.53 13.61 9.97
N SER A 62 -0.43 12.98 9.29
CA SER A 62 -1.71 13.63 9.08
C SER A 62 -2.54 13.56 10.33
N ASP A 63 -2.95 14.73 10.80
CA ASP A 63 -3.75 14.88 12.00
C ASP A 63 -4.71 16.07 11.85
N GLU A 64 -5.99 15.82 12.16
CA GLU A 64 -7.10 16.76 12.00
C GLU A 64 -7.21 17.38 10.60
N TYR A 65 -6.77 18.61 10.36
CA TYR A 65 -6.84 19.27 9.05
C TYR A 65 -5.46 19.77 8.63
N SER A 66 -4.40 19.06 9.03
CA SER A 66 -3.03 19.50 8.82
C SER A 66 -2.09 18.32 8.66
N LEU A 67 -0.90 18.58 8.13
CA LEU A 67 0.22 17.66 8.19
C LEU A 67 1.23 18.21 9.21
N LYS A 68 1.41 17.48 10.32
CA LYS A 68 2.36 17.81 11.39
C LYS A 68 3.69 17.15 11.07
N VAL A 69 4.74 17.96 10.95
CA VAL A 69 6.10 17.53 10.62
C VAL A 69 6.94 17.51 11.90
N TYR A 70 7.54 16.36 12.16
CA TYR A 70 8.48 16.11 13.24
C TYR A 70 9.84 15.73 12.65
N ASP A 71 10.92 16.00 13.39
CA ASP A 71 12.24 15.49 13.01
C ASP A 71 12.37 13.98 13.27
N SER A 72 13.55 13.44 12.99
CA SER A 72 13.86 12.03 13.18
C SER A 72 13.76 11.56 14.64
N ASP A 73 13.81 12.49 15.58
CA ASP A 73 13.78 12.27 17.03
C ASP A 73 12.39 12.56 17.63
N GLY A 74 11.40 12.90 16.78
CA GLY A 74 10.02 13.16 17.18
C GLY A 74 9.77 14.58 17.68
N ASN A 75 10.72 15.51 17.52
CA ASN A 75 10.52 16.89 17.92
C ASN A 75 9.70 17.67 16.88
N PRO A 76 8.75 18.52 17.30
CA PRO A 76 8.01 19.43 16.43
C PRO A 76 8.90 20.30 15.51
N LYS A 77 8.67 20.26 14.19
CA LYS A 77 9.35 21.12 13.20
C LYS A 77 8.44 22.15 12.56
N LYS A 78 7.34 21.68 11.93
CA LYS A 78 6.47 22.51 11.08
C LYS A 78 5.06 21.93 11.03
N ILE A 79 4.06 22.77 10.85
CA ILE A 79 2.69 22.37 10.48
C ILE A 79 2.44 22.87 9.05
N ILE A 80 1.87 22.00 8.21
CA ILE A 80 1.51 22.32 6.82
C ILE A 80 -0.02 22.30 6.71
N GLY A 81 -0.54 23.37 6.11
CA GLY A 81 -1.97 23.54 5.88
C GLY A 81 -2.75 23.91 7.12
N GLY A 82 -4.02 23.51 7.14
CA GLY A 82 -5.02 23.90 8.12
C GLY A 82 -6.41 23.72 7.52
N ARG A 83 -7.44 23.85 8.36
CA ARG A 83 -8.83 23.73 7.90
C ARG A 83 -9.19 24.88 6.96
N GLY A 84 -9.58 24.57 5.73
CA GLY A 84 -10.06 25.58 4.79
C GLY A 84 -10.04 25.14 3.32
N GLN A 85 -10.30 26.10 2.44
CA GLN A 85 -10.42 25.91 0.99
C GLN A 85 -9.38 26.72 0.21
N GLY A 86 -8.51 27.49 0.87
CA GLY A 86 -7.43 28.26 0.27
C GLY A 86 -6.24 27.38 -0.15
N PRO A 87 -5.25 27.95 -0.87
CA PRO A 87 -4.04 27.25 -1.27
C PRO A 87 -3.34 26.56 -0.08
N GLY A 88 -3.10 25.25 -0.18
CA GLY A 88 -2.44 24.47 0.87
C GLY A 88 -3.33 24.06 2.05
N GLU A 89 -4.59 24.50 2.10
CA GLU A 89 -5.57 24.12 3.14
C GLU A 89 -6.34 22.85 2.78
N PHE A 90 -6.99 22.24 3.78
CA PHE A 90 -7.70 20.98 3.69
C PHE A 90 -9.16 21.09 4.17
N GLU A 91 -10.09 20.51 3.42
CA GLU A 91 -11.53 20.47 3.76
C GLU A 91 -11.88 19.29 4.66
N GLN A 92 -11.00 18.28 4.69
CA GLN A 92 -11.08 17.05 5.47
C GLN A 92 -9.69 16.68 5.99
N ILE A 93 -9.59 15.59 6.76
CA ILE A 93 -8.29 15.06 7.20
C ILE A 93 -7.51 14.58 5.97
N PRO A 94 -6.34 15.15 5.66
CA PRO A 94 -5.58 14.74 4.49
C PRO A 94 -5.00 13.34 4.64
N PHE A 95 -4.80 12.62 3.56
CA PHE A 95 -4.01 11.40 3.51
C PHE A 95 -2.75 11.67 2.66
N PRO A 96 -1.57 11.73 3.29
CA PRO A 96 -0.35 12.14 2.60
C PRO A 96 0.31 10.95 1.90
N PHE A 97 0.88 11.22 0.73
CA PHE A 97 1.73 10.32 -0.04
C PHE A 97 3.03 11.04 -0.40
N ILE A 98 4.11 10.27 -0.55
CA ILE A 98 5.43 10.83 -0.89
C ILE A 98 6.18 9.89 -1.82
N THR A 99 6.95 10.47 -2.74
CA THR A 99 7.86 9.72 -3.62
C THR A 99 9.31 9.91 -3.20
N GLU A 100 10.24 9.20 -3.83
CA GLU A 100 11.68 9.38 -3.58
C GLU A 100 12.21 10.76 -4.00
N THR A 101 11.43 11.60 -4.70
CA THR A 101 11.80 13.00 -4.92
C THR A 101 11.49 13.92 -3.76
N GLY A 102 10.69 13.46 -2.80
CA GLY A 102 10.26 14.27 -1.66
C GLY A 102 9.05 15.16 -1.93
N TYR A 103 8.47 15.15 -3.13
CA TYR A 103 7.17 15.77 -3.37
C TYR A 103 6.10 15.05 -2.56
N ILE A 104 5.28 15.83 -1.87
CA ILE A 104 4.17 15.33 -1.05
C ILE A 104 2.87 15.68 -1.75
N SER A 105 2.01 14.69 -1.92
CA SER A 105 0.63 14.88 -2.31
C SER A 105 -0.28 14.52 -1.15
N ALA A 106 -1.28 15.37 -0.90
CA ALA A 106 -2.26 15.13 0.14
C ALA A 106 -3.65 15.43 -0.44
N ASP A 107 -4.58 14.48 -0.31
CA ASP A 107 -5.95 14.73 -0.73
C ASP A 107 -6.57 15.82 0.13
N THR A 108 -7.35 16.68 -0.51
CA THR A 108 -8.15 17.70 0.15
C THR A 108 -9.62 17.37 0.15
N ASP A 109 -10.03 16.48 -0.77
CA ASP A 109 -11.40 16.09 -1.05
C ASP A 109 -11.40 14.82 -1.91
N ILE A 110 -11.49 13.66 -1.25
CA ILE A 110 -11.49 12.34 -1.90
C ILE A 110 -12.65 12.21 -2.90
N SER A 111 -13.78 12.89 -2.64
CA SER A 111 -14.96 12.78 -3.50
C SER A 111 -14.81 13.49 -4.85
N HIS A 112 -13.92 14.48 -4.92
CA HIS A 112 -13.64 15.27 -6.12
C HIS A 112 -12.19 15.14 -6.61
N PHE A 113 -11.43 14.16 -6.13
CA PHE A 113 -10.04 13.90 -6.54
C PHE A 113 -9.16 15.14 -6.54
N LYS A 114 -9.30 15.97 -5.50
CA LYS A 114 -8.49 17.18 -5.31
C LYS A 114 -7.30 16.88 -4.41
N TYR A 115 -6.13 17.36 -4.82
CA TYR A 115 -4.86 17.15 -4.11
C TYR A 115 -4.09 18.46 -3.99
N ASN A 116 -3.58 18.74 -2.80
CA ASN A 116 -2.51 19.72 -2.63
C ASN A 116 -1.16 19.03 -2.89
N ILE A 117 -0.28 19.71 -3.62
CA ILE A 117 1.08 19.27 -3.89
C ILE A 117 2.03 20.21 -3.14
N PHE A 118 2.95 19.62 -2.39
CA PHE A 118 4.02 20.33 -1.70
C PHE A 118 5.38 19.87 -2.20
N ALA A 119 6.30 20.82 -2.35
CA ALA A 119 7.68 20.53 -2.69
C ALA A 119 8.44 19.93 -1.49
N PRO A 120 9.66 19.39 -1.69
CA PRO A 120 10.44 18.76 -0.61
C PRO A 120 10.79 19.67 0.58
N ASP A 121 10.72 20.99 0.41
CA ASP A 121 10.90 22.00 1.47
C ASP A 121 9.58 22.38 2.17
N TYR A 122 8.51 21.63 1.87
CA TYR A 122 7.15 21.83 2.35
C TYR A 122 6.48 23.13 1.88
N SER A 123 7.01 23.78 0.84
CA SER A 123 6.30 24.88 0.18
C SER A 123 5.13 24.34 -0.64
N PHE A 124 4.00 25.06 -0.62
CA PHE A 124 2.88 24.74 -1.47
C PHE A 124 3.23 25.02 -2.93
N VAL A 125 3.00 24.05 -3.79
CA VAL A 125 3.23 24.16 -5.24
C VAL A 125 1.92 24.55 -5.91
N GLU A 126 0.93 23.67 -5.84
CA GLU A 126 -0.37 23.89 -6.45
C GLU A 126 -1.42 22.93 -5.88
N ARG A 127 -2.68 23.19 -6.26
CA ARG A 127 -3.79 22.27 -6.03
C ARG A 127 -4.28 21.75 -7.37
N LYS A 128 -4.24 20.43 -7.56
CA LYS A 128 -4.77 19.78 -8.76
C LYS A 128 -6.13 19.14 -8.49
N ASN A 129 -7.02 19.23 -9.48
CA ASN A 129 -8.27 18.49 -9.51
C ASN A 129 -8.21 17.50 -10.68
N LEU A 130 -8.01 16.22 -10.37
CA LEU A 130 -7.85 15.19 -11.40
C LEU A 130 -9.16 14.88 -12.13
N GLN A 131 -10.32 15.23 -11.55
CA GLN A 131 -11.62 15.08 -12.21
C GLN A 131 -11.71 15.88 -13.51
N PHE A 132 -10.98 17.00 -13.63
CA PHE A 132 -11.02 17.90 -14.79
C PHE A 132 -9.71 17.95 -15.57
N SER A 133 -8.83 16.97 -15.37
CA SER A 133 -7.49 16.96 -15.96
C SER A 133 -7.42 16.38 -17.38
N GLY A 134 -8.50 15.80 -17.91
CA GLY A 134 -8.48 15.01 -19.14
C GLY A 134 -7.90 13.60 -18.98
N LEU A 135 -7.21 13.34 -17.86
CA LEU A 135 -6.59 12.05 -17.55
C LEU A 135 -7.62 10.94 -17.37
N LYS A 136 -8.75 11.27 -16.73
CA LYS A 136 -9.84 10.33 -16.53
C LYS A 136 -10.40 9.87 -17.88
N GLU A 137 -10.70 10.82 -18.75
CA GLU A 137 -11.22 10.57 -20.09
C GLU A 137 -10.25 9.75 -20.92
N LYS A 138 -8.95 10.12 -20.90
CA LYS A 138 -7.90 9.36 -21.59
C LYS A 138 -7.82 7.91 -21.10
N LEU A 139 -7.82 7.68 -19.79
CA LEU A 139 -7.76 6.32 -19.24
C LEU A 139 -9.01 5.50 -19.58
N MET A 140 -10.18 6.15 -19.60
CA MET A 140 -11.43 5.52 -20.01
C MET A 140 -11.39 5.11 -21.48
N GLU A 141 -10.88 5.97 -22.37
CA GLU A 141 -10.74 5.70 -23.79
C GLU A 141 -9.69 4.62 -24.07
N ASP A 142 -8.49 4.74 -23.50
CA ASP A 142 -7.36 3.84 -23.79
C ASP A 142 -7.57 2.41 -23.26
N ASN A 143 -8.45 2.22 -22.27
CA ASN A 143 -8.64 0.94 -21.59
C ASN A 143 -10.09 0.43 -21.61
N ASP A 144 -10.99 1.08 -22.36
CA ASP A 144 -12.44 0.79 -22.39
C ASP A 144 -13.09 0.77 -20.99
N TRP A 145 -12.68 1.68 -20.10
CA TRP A 145 -13.25 1.80 -18.75
C TRP A 145 -14.44 2.78 -18.70
N ILE A 146 -15.44 2.49 -17.87
CA ILE A 146 -16.64 3.33 -17.70
C ILE A 146 -16.42 4.44 -16.66
N ASP A 147 -15.70 4.13 -15.58
CA ASP A 147 -15.44 5.05 -14.48
C ASP A 147 -14.07 4.75 -13.91
N VAL A 148 -13.39 5.79 -13.42
CA VAL A 148 -12.03 5.76 -12.92
C VAL A 148 -11.98 6.61 -11.66
N ARG A 149 -11.36 6.07 -10.61
CA ARG A 149 -11.19 6.72 -9.32
C ARG A 149 -9.73 6.65 -8.90
N PHE A 150 -9.14 7.80 -8.65
CA PHE A 150 -7.74 7.92 -8.27
C PHE A 150 -7.59 7.83 -6.75
N ASN A 151 -6.79 6.89 -6.24
CA ASN A 151 -6.31 6.87 -4.85
C ASN A 151 -5.41 5.64 -4.60
N PRO A 152 -4.11 5.76 -4.26
CA PRO A 152 -3.31 6.99 -4.12
C PRO A 152 -2.88 7.68 -5.42
N VAL A 153 -2.45 8.95 -5.28
CA VAL A 153 -1.81 9.76 -6.33
C VAL A 153 -0.46 10.24 -5.79
N LEU A 154 0.63 9.84 -6.43
CA LEU A 154 2.00 10.11 -5.97
C LEU A 154 2.71 10.99 -7.00
N TYR A 155 3.11 12.19 -6.60
CA TYR A 155 3.79 13.12 -7.50
C TYR A 155 5.30 13.00 -7.41
N TYR A 156 5.93 13.00 -8.58
CA TYR A 156 7.36 12.98 -8.80
C TYR A 156 7.91 14.36 -9.18
N SER A 157 7.05 15.19 -9.75
CA SER A 157 7.20 16.62 -9.99
C SER A 157 5.78 17.21 -10.10
N ASN A 158 5.64 18.46 -10.55
CA ASN A 158 4.32 18.98 -10.87
C ASN A 158 3.67 18.28 -12.08
N GLU A 159 4.43 17.75 -13.04
CA GLU A 159 3.90 17.14 -14.28
C GLU A 159 4.12 15.62 -14.41
N GLU A 160 4.74 15.01 -13.41
CA GLU A 160 5.04 13.57 -13.40
C GLU A 160 4.41 12.94 -12.17
N LEU A 161 3.64 11.87 -12.36
CA LEU A 161 2.91 11.21 -11.28
C LEU A 161 2.70 9.71 -11.53
N LEU A 162 2.55 8.99 -10.43
CA LEU A 162 2.11 7.60 -10.38
C LEU A 162 0.74 7.54 -9.69
N LEU A 163 -0.17 6.77 -10.27
CA LEU A 163 -1.52 6.57 -9.78
C LEU A 163 -1.73 5.10 -9.47
N TYR A 164 -2.39 4.86 -8.35
CA TYR A 164 -3.21 3.68 -8.21
C TYR A 164 -4.66 4.09 -8.48
N THR A 165 -5.30 3.35 -9.36
CA THR A 165 -6.67 3.65 -9.75
C THR A 165 -7.57 2.44 -9.62
N MET A 166 -8.81 2.71 -9.26
CA MET A 166 -9.92 1.76 -9.35
C MET A 166 -10.80 2.15 -10.52
N ALA A 167 -10.94 1.26 -11.48
CA ALA A 167 -11.79 1.47 -12.65
C ALA A 167 -12.97 0.48 -12.67
N ASN A 168 -13.97 0.76 -13.50
CA ASN A 168 -15.06 -0.18 -13.77
C ASN A 168 -15.14 -0.47 -15.27
N GLU A 169 -15.46 -1.71 -15.63
CA GLU A 169 -15.72 -2.13 -17.01
C GLU A 169 -17.17 -2.61 -17.18
N GLU A 170 -17.72 -2.43 -18.39
CA GLU A 170 -19.06 -2.88 -18.74
C GLU A 170 -19.02 -4.27 -19.35
N ILE A 171 -19.82 -5.19 -18.81
CA ILE A 171 -19.99 -6.52 -19.41
C ILE A 171 -21.48 -6.74 -19.66
N LYS A 172 -21.86 -6.76 -20.95
CA LYS A 172 -23.22 -7.06 -21.42
C LYS A 172 -24.32 -6.14 -20.84
N GLY A 173 -24.12 -4.83 -20.84
CA GLY A 173 -25.15 -3.89 -20.36
C GLY A 173 -25.18 -3.69 -18.84
N LYS A 174 -24.18 -4.23 -18.10
CA LYS A 174 -24.08 -4.14 -16.64
C LYS A 174 -22.65 -3.76 -16.25
N ILE A 175 -22.53 -2.86 -15.26
CA ILE A 175 -21.25 -2.56 -14.60
C ILE A 175 -20.86 -3.80 -13.78
N MET A 176 -19.81 -4.51 -14.19
CA MET A 176 -19.61 -5.89 -13.76
C MET A 176 -18.19 -6.21 -13.29
N SER A 177 -17.21 -5.33 -13.42
CA SER A 177 -15.86 -5.66 -12.93
C SER A 177 -15.17 -4.43 -12.39
N LEU A 178 -14.69 -4.54 -11.14
CA LEU A 178 -13.78 -3.60 -10.55
C LEU A 178 -12.37 -3.91 -11.07
N ILE A 179 -11.65 -2.92 -11.58
CA ILE A 179 -10.28 -3.07 -12.09
C ILE A 179 -9.36 -2.31 -11.15
N TYR A 180 -8.26 -2.92 -10.74
CA TYR A 180 -7.17 -2.22 -10.09
C TYR A 180 -6.06 -2.00 -11.09
N ALA A 181 -5.57 -0.76 -11.18
CA ALA A 181 -4.50 -0.44 -12.10
C ALA A 181 -3.45 0.48 -11.48
N LEU A 182 -2.20 0.27 -11.91
CA LEU A 182 -1.09 1.20 -11.75
C LEU A 182 -0.93 1.95 -13.07
N VAL A 183 -1.00 3.27 -12.99
CA VAL A 183 -0.88 4.16 -14.15
C VAL A 183 0.23 5.16 -13.86
N TYR A 184 1.12 5.35 -14.83
CA TYR A 184 2.16 6.36 -14.77
C TYR A 184 1.89 7.44 -15.81
N GLN A 185 2.05 8.69 -15.42
CA GLN A 185 1.93 9.85 -16.30
C GLN A 185 3.19 10.69 -16.20
N ASN A 186 3.70 11.13 -17.35
CA ASN A 186 4.70 12.18 -17.47
C ASN A 186 4.18 13.32 -18.37
N ASP A 187 5.08 14.24 -18.76
CA ASP A 187 4.76 15.40 -19.60
C ASP A 187 4.28 15.05 -21.02
N LYS A 188 4.53 13.83 -21.48
CA LYS A 188 4.29 13.39 -22.86
C LYS A 188 3.20 12.34 -22.97
N ASP A 189 3.08 11.47 -21.99
CA ASP A 189 2.27 10.26 -22.12
C ASP A 189 1.65 9.80 -20.79
N VAL A 190 0.60 8.98 -20.93
CA VAL A 190 -0.05 8.25 -19.85
C VAL A 190 0.01 6.77 -20.20
N THR A 191 0.63 5.97 -19.32
CA THR A 191 0.83 4.55 -19.53
C THR A 191 0.18 3.75 -18.40
N THR A 192 -0.73 2.83 -18.74
CA THR A 192 -1.19 1.80 -17.82
C THR A 192 -0.09 0.75 -17.66
N LEU A 193 0.62 0.78 -16.53
CA LEU A 193 1.72 -0.15 -16.23
C LEU A 193 1.19 -1.56 -15.98
N TYR A 194 0.08 -1.64 -15.25
CA TYR A 194 -0.58 -2.89 -14.90
C TYR A 194 -2.06 -2.62 -14.67
N ALA A 195 -2.93 -3.51 -15.13
CA ALA A 195 -4.35 -3.48 -14.83
C ALA A 195 -4.85 -4.92 -14.67
N ALA A 196 -5.58 -5.17 -13.59
CA ALA A 196 -6.15 -6.48 -13.33
C ALA A 196 -7.61 -6.39 -12.89
N LYS A 197 -8.40 -7.34 -13.38
CA LYS A 197 -9.82 -7.43 -13.08
C LYS A 197 -9.97 -8.09 -11.73
N HIS A 198 -10.61 -7.40 -10.79
CA HIS A 198 -11.00 -8.01 -9.54
C HIS A 198 -12.11 -9.04 -9.82
N PRO A 199 -11.96 -10.30 -9.37
CA PRO A 199 -12.81 -11.41 -9.77
C PRO A 199 -14.22 -11.43 -9.13
N ILE A 200 -14.79 -10.27 -8.76
CA ILE A 200 -16.15 -10.18 -8.21
C ILE A 200 -16.95 -9.16 -9.01
N GLU A 201 -18.15 -9.57 -9.43
CA GLU A 201 -19.13 -8.74 -10.14
C GLU A 201 -19.72 -7.59 -9.30
N LYS A 202 -19.31 -7.47 -8.03
CA LYS A 202 -19.85 -6.54 -7.04
C LYS A 202 -18.70 -5.81 -6.35
N ARG A 203 -18.94 -4.53 -6.01
CA ARG A 203 -17.97 -3.53 -5.47
C ARG A 203 -17.39 -3.85 -4.08
N GLU A 204 -17.28 -5.11 -3.69
CA GLU A 204 -16.79 -5.48 -2.37
C GLU A 204 -15.32 -5.90 -2.43
N ILE A 205 -14.51 -5.18 -1.66
CA ILE A 205 -13.09 -5.43 -1.51
C ILE A 205 -12.94 -6.33 -0.28
N PHE A 206 -12.73 -7.63 -0.51
CA PHE A 206 -12.38 -8.56 0.56
C PHE A 206 -10.87 -8.71 0.61
N SER A 207 -10.26 -8.23 1.70
CA SER A 207 -8.81 -8.29 1.93
C SER A 207 -8.23 -9.70 1.76
N GLU A 208 -9.04 -10.72 2.05
CA GLU A 208 -8.68 -12.13 2.04
C GLU A 208 -8.40 -12.69 0.64
N ARG A 209 -8.86 -12.02 -0.44
CA ARG A 209 -8.58 -12.45 -1.82
C ARG A 209 -7.23 -11.96 -2.35
N GLY A 210 -6.62 -10.99 -1.68
CA GLY A 210 -5.41 -10.32 -2.16
C GLY A 210 -5.73 -9.09 -3.00
N GLY A 211 -5.00 -8.02 -2.74
CA GLY A 211 -5.08 -6.76 -3.46
C GLY A 211 -3.93 -6.58 -4.43
N LEU A 212 -3.99 -5.51 -5.22
CA LEU A 212 -2.85 -4.98 -5.94
C LEU A 212 -2.05 -4.15 -4.93
N PHE A 213 -0.87 -4.65 -4.57
CA PHE A 213 0.04 -4.00 -3.65
C PHE A 213 1.23 -3.47 -4.42
N PHE A 214 1.74 -2.30 -4.03
CA PHE A 214 2.94 -1.73 -4.62
C PHE A 214 3.73 -0.92 -3.59
N GLY A 215 5.02 -0.78 -3.83
CA GLY A 215 5.93 0.06 -3.06
C GLY A 215 6.92 0.77 -3.97
N LEU A 216 7.32 1.98 -3.58
CA LEU A 216 8.26 2.80 -4.34
C LEU A 216 9.71 2.43 -4.00
N LEU A 217 10.52 2.21 -5.02
CA LEU A 217 11.94 1.94 -4.89
C LEU A 217 12.75 3.17 -5.33
N LYS A 218 14.04 3.18 -4.99
CA LYS A 218 14.96 4.21 -5.50
C LYS A 218 15.03 4.20 -7.03
N ASP A 219 15.39 5.37 -7.56
CA ASP A 219 15.69 5.59 -8.98
C ASP A 219 14.49 5.48 -9.93
N ARG A 220 13.27 5.82 -9.47
CA ARG A 220 12.01 5.73 -10.25
C ARG A 220 11.63 4.28 -10.59
N ARG A 221 11.80 3.37 -9.62
CA ARG A 221 11.36 1.98 -9.75
C ARG A 221 10.16 1.71 -8.85
N ILE A 222 9.36 0.73 -9.24
CA ILE A 222 8.17 0.31 -8.49
C ILE A 222 8.24 -1.20 -8.31
N ALA A 223 8.07 -1.67 -7.09
CA ALA A 223 7.76 -3.07 -6.84
C ALA A 223 6.24 -3.23 -6.74
N TYR A 224 5.65 -4.22 -7.39
CA TYR A 224 4.22 -4.49 -7.26
C TYR A 224 3.88 -5.99 -7.37
N THR A 225 2.71 -6.36 -6.84
CA THR A 225 2.10 -7.67 -7.04
C THR A 225 0.59 -7.58 -6.94
N TYR A 226 -0.12 -8.32 -7.78
CA TYR A 226 -1.54 -8.59 -7.56
C TYR A 226 -1.70 -9.97 -6.94
N ALA A 227 -1.78 -10.01 -5.61
CA ALA A 227 -1.66 -11.26 -4.85
C ALA A 227 -2.76 -12.30 -5.17
N ALA A 228 -3.88 -11.86 -5.75
CA ALA A 228 -4.96 -12.72 -6.21
C ALA A 228 -4.60 -13.53 -7.48
N GLU A 229 -3.86 -12.92 -8.42
CA GLU A 229 -3.56 -13.47 -9.74
C GLU A 229 -2.13 -13.96 -9.89
N HIS A 230 -1.17 -13.31 -9.24
CA HIS A 230 0.26 -13.61 -9.35
C HIS A 230 0.66 -14.80 -8.48
N LYS A 231 -0.03 -15.92 -8.68
CA LYS A 231 0.27 -17.21 -8.06
C LYS A 231 0.11 -18.34 -9.07
N ALA A 232 0.96 -19.34 -8.96
CA ALA A 232 0.94 -20.52 -9.79
C ALA A 232 1.22 -21.78 -8.95
N PHE A 233 0.75 -22.93 -9.42
CA PHE A 233 1.14 -24.23 -8.87
C PHE A 233 1.99 -24.95 -9.90
N GLU A 234 3.30 -24.97 -9.67
CA GLU A 234 4.30 -25.48 -10.61
C GLU A 234 5.14 -26.56 -9.91
N ASN A 235 5.33 -27.70 -10.58
CA ASN A 235 6.16 -28.80 -10.09
C ASN A 235 5.85 -29.26 -8.65
N GLY A 236 4.57 -29.23 -8.28
CA GLY A 236 4.12 -29.66 -6.95
C GLY A 236 4.25 -28.59 -5.85
N THR A 237 4.65 -27.36 -6.20
CA THR A 237 4.84 -26.26 -5.25
C THR A 237 4.03 -25.03 -5.65
N TRP A 238 3.55 -24.28 -4.66
CA TRP A 238 2.93 -22.99 -4.91
C TRP A 238 4.01 -21.91 -5.03
N ILE A 239 3.85 -21.05 -6.01
CA ILE A 239 4.75 -19.93 -6.31
C ILE A 239 3.91 -18.67 -6.31
N TYR A 240 4.42 -17.59 -5.74
CA TYR A 240 3.91 -16.24 -5.98
C TYR A 240 4.93 -15.41 -6.74
N SER A 241 4.42 -14.46 -7.53
CA SER A 241 5.23 -13.55 -8.34
C SER A 241 5.07 -12.10 -7.88
N MET A 242 6.14 -11.35 -7.99
CA MET A 242 6.17 -9.89 -7.86
C MET A 242 6.96 -9.32 -9.03
N PHE A 243 6.78 -8.05 -9.30
CA PHE A 243 7.40 -7.38 -10.44
C PHE A 243 8.10 -6.12 -9.98
N VAL A 244 9.28 -5.86 -10.56
CA VAL A 244 10.00 -4.59 -10.44
C VAL A 244 9.96 -3.93 -11.81
N TYR A 245 9.37 -2.74 -11.87
CA TYR A 245 9.24 -1.94 -13.09
C TYR A 245 10.08 -0.66 -12.97
N ASP A 246 10.88 -0.35 -13.98
CA ASP A 246 11.65 0.89 -14.08
C ASP A 246 10.90 1.92 -14.95
N LEU A 247 10.49 3.04 -14.36
CA LEU A 247 9.72 4.07 -15.06
C LEU A 247 10.53 4.84 -16.11
N LYS A 248 11.87 4.78 -16.07
CA LYS A 248 12.74 5.47 -17.02
C LYS A 248 13.03 4.60 -18.23
N THR A 249 13.31 3.32 -18.01
CA THR A 249 13.68 2.39 -19.09
C THR A 249 12.51 1.57 -19.61
N HIS A 250 11.41 1.52 -18.86
CA HIS A 250 10.26 0.63 -19.08
C HIS A 250 10.60 -0.87 -18.98
N ASP A 251 11.77 -1.20 -18.42
CA ASP A 251 12.15 -2.58 -18.16
C ASP A 251 11.36 -3.15 -16.99
N GLN A 252 10.99 -4.42 -17.10
CA GLN A 252 10.30 -5.17 -16.05
C GLN A 252 11.03 -6.46 -15.74
N ALA A 253 11.28 -6.70 -14.45
CA ALA A 253 11.82 -7.96 -13.94
C ALA A 253 10.77 -8.67 -13.07
N GLU A 254 10.62 -9.98 -13.25
CA GLU A 254 9.78 -10.82 -12.39
C GLU A 254 10.63 -11.46 -11.28
N ILE A 255 10.10 -11.46 -10.06
CA ILE A 255 10.63 -12.12 -8.88
C ILE A 255 9.65 -13.24 -8.51
N LYS A 256 10.12 -14.47 -8.42
CA LYS A 256 9.31 -15.65 -8.04
C LYS A 256 9.77 -16.22 -6.71
N LYS A 257 8.83 -16.63 -5.87
CA LYS A 257 9.13 -17.31 -4.60
C LYS A 257 8.12 -18.42 -4.33
N THR A 258 8.64 -19.59 -3.94
CA THR A 258 7.81 -20.69 -3.45
C THR A 258 7.26 -20.37 -2.07
N TYR A 259 6.02 -20.79 -1.80
CA TYR A 259 5.36 -20.59 -0.51
C TYR A 259 4.47 -21.76 -0.13
N ILE A 260 4.12 -21.84 1.14
CA ILE A 260 3.15 -22.80 1.65
C ILE A 260 1.82 -22.06 1.84
N PRO A 261 0.74 -22.45 1.14
CA PRO A 261 -0.55 -21.79 1.31
C PRO A 261 -1.05 -21.89 2.75
N VAL A 262 -1.46 -20.75 3.30
CA VAL A 262 -2.08 -20.68 4.63
C VAL A 262 -3.57 -20.89 4.49
N ALA A 263 -4.08 -21.97 5.07
CA ALA A 263 -5.52 -22.25 5.07
C ALA A 263 -6.30 -21.11 5.74
N ILE A 264 -7.45 -20.75 5.16
CA ILE A 264 -8.33 -19.74 5.75
C ILE A 264 -9.08 -20.42 6.90
N PRO A 265 -8.99 -19.92 8.15
CA PRO A 265 -9.67 -20.56 9.27
C PRO A 265 -11.19 -20.49 9.13
N ASP A 266 -11.91 -21.52 9.60
CA ASP A 266 -13.38 -21.56 9.62
C ASP A 266 -13.99 -20.34 10.35
N SER A 267 -13.29 -19.82 11.37
CA SER A 267 -13.72 -18.61 12.08
C SER A 267 -13.70 -17.34 11.21
N VAL A 268 -12.88 -17.33 10.16
CA VAL A 268 -12.82 -16.24 9.17
C VAL A 268 -13.81 -16.50 8.05
N ILE A 269 -13.95 -17.75 7.59
CA ILE A 269 -14.94 -18.13 6.58
C ILE A 269 -16.36 -17.83 7.08
N HIS A 270 -16.69 -18.28 8.30
CA HIS A 270 -18.02 -18.20 8.90
C HIS A 270 -18.09 -17.20 10.06
N ARG A 271 -17.46 -16.04 9.93
CA ARG A 271 -17.50 -15.02 11.00
C ARG A 271 -18.95 -14.58 11.25
N LYS A 272 -19.28 -14.36 12.52
CA LYS A 272 -20.59 -13.81 12.90
C LYS A 272 -20.53 -12.30 12.81
N VAL A 273 -21.34 -11.72 11.91
CA VAL A 273 -21.49 -10.26 11.82
C VAL A 273 -22.60 -9.83 12.78
N ASN A 274 -22.23 -9.06 13.80
CA ASN A 274 -23.19 -8.40 14.67
C ASN A 274 -23.59 -7.07 14.05
N ILE A 275 -24.79 -6.98 13.48
CA ILE A 275 -25.28 -5.75 12.88
C ILE A 275 -26.12 -4.99 13.92
N PRO A 276 -25.75 -3.76 14.29
CA PRO A 276 -26.52 -2.97 15.24
C PRO A 276 -27.99 -2.81 14.86
N GLU A 277 -28.88 -2.80 15.86
CA GLU A 277 -30.33 -2.71 15.66
C GLU A 277 -30.78 -1.40 15.00
N PHE A 278 -29.97 -0.34 15.07
CA PHE A 278 -30.30 0.95 14.45
C PHE A 278 -30.28 0.93 12.92
N PHE A 279 -29.73 -0.12 12.29
CA PHE A 279 -29.79 -0.28 10.84
C PHE A 279 -31.19 -0.70 10.39
N LYS A 280 -31.71 -0.01 9.36
CA LYS A 280 -32.96 -0.42 8.70
C LYS A 280 -32.88 -1.87 8.24
N GLU A 281 -34.00 -2.58 8.29
CA GLU A 281 -34.08 -4.01 7.93
C GLU A 281 -33.49 -4.31 6.55
N GLY A 282 -33.78 -3.49 5.53
CA GLY A 282 -33.20 -3.66 4.20
C GLY A 282 -31.67 -3.56 4.18
N SER A 283 -31.07 -2.68 4.99
CA SER A 283 -29.61 -2.58 5.13
C SER A 283 -29.04 -3.81 5.84
N ARG A 284 -29.73 -4.32 6.87
CA ARG A 284 -29.34 -5.55 7.58
C ARG A 284 -29.35 -6.76 6.63
N ASN A 285 -30.43 -6.93 5.86
CA ASN A 285 -30.56 -8.01 4.88
C ASN A 285 -29.46 -7.92 3.81
N LEU A 286 -29.16 -6.71 3.31
CA LEU A 286 -28.07 -6.52 2.36
C LEU A 286 -26.72 -6.92 2.94
N ILE A 287 -26.42 -6.56 4.20
CA ILE A 287 -25.17 -6.95 4.86
C ILE A 287 -25.11 -8.48 5.07
N PHE A 288 -26.21 -9.13 5.44
CA PHE A 288 -26.25 -10.59 5.58
C PHE A 288 -26.03 -11.32 4.26
N GLU A 289 -26.66 -10.87 3.17
CA GLU A 289 -26.43 -11.45 1.84
C GLU A 289 -24.98 -11.27 1.38
N LYS A 290 -24.39 -10.09 1.61
CA LYS A 290 -22.97 -9.82 1.36
C LYS A 290 -22.05 -10.75 2.14
N GLU A 291 -22.36 -10.98 3.42
CA GLU A 291 -21.55 -11.86 4.26
C GLU A 291 -21.66 -13.33 3.84
N LYS A 292 -22.84 -13.76 3.39
CA LYS A 292 -23.05 -15.10 2.81
C LYS A 292 -22.27 -15.28 1.51
N GLU A 293 -22.28 -14.27 0.64
CA GLU A 293 -21.48 -14.26 -0.60
C GLU A 293 -19.98 -14.31 -0.27
N ARG A 294 -19.51 -13.52 0.70
CA ARG A 294 -18.14 -13.57 1.21
C ARG A 294 -17.76 -14.97 1.71
N SER A 295 -18.61 -15.57 2.55
CA SER A 295 -18.35 -16.88 3.14
C SER A 295 -18.18 -17.96 2.05
N LYS A 296 -19.13 -18.03 1.11
CA LYS A 296 -19.06 -18.94 -0.03
C LYS A 296 -17.78 -18.74 -0.85
N MET A 297 -17.42 -17.49 -1.09
CA MET A 297 -16.20 -17.16 -1.81
C MET A 297 -14.93 -17.65 -1.09
N LEU A 298 -14.87 -17.54 0.24
CA LEU A 298 -13.71 -18.01 1.00
C LEU A 298 -13.65 -19.54 1.09
N GLU A 299 -14.80 -20.22 1.15
CA GLU A 299 -14.89 -21.68 1.03
C GLU A 299 -14.30 -22.18 -0.31
N GLU A 300 -14.54 -21.45 -1.40
CA GLU A 300 -13.97 -21.74 -2.71
C GLU A 300 -12.47 -21.46 -2.77
N LEU A 301 -12.03 -20.37 -2.14
CA LEU A 301 -10.62 -19.94 -2.13
C LEU A 301 -9.72 -20.88 -1.31
N LYS A 302 -10.22 -21.40 -0.18
CA LYS A 302 -9.57 -22.36 0.76
C LYS A 302 -8.31 -21.88 1.47
N ALA A 303 -7.46 -21.10 0.82
CA ALA A 303 -6.21 -20.60 1.35
C ALA A 303 -6.01 -19.12 1.00
N TYR A 304 -5.40 -18.38 1.92
CA TYR A 304 -5.01 -16.99 1.66
C TYR A 304 -4.03 -16.90 0.46
N PRO A 305 -4.01 -15.75 -0.24
CA PRO A 305 -2.91 -15.47 -1.17
C PRO A 305 -1.58 -15.41 -0.40
N ALA A 306 -0.46 -15.53 -1.11
CA ALA A 306 0.86 -15.55 -0.45
C ALA A 306 1.19 -14.22 0.24
N VAL A 307 0.87 -13.11 -0.43
CA VAL A 307 1.22 -11.75 0.00
C VAL A 307 -0.03 -11.00 0.46
N GLN A 308 0.02 -10.47 1.67
CA GLN A 308 -0.99 -9.58 2.25
C GLN A 308 -0.67 -8.10 2.04
N ASN A 309 0.61 -7.74 1.98
CA ASN A 309 1.03 -6.36 1.77
C ASN A 309 2.44 -6.32 1.16
N LEU A 310 2.77 -5.22 0.49
CA LEU A 310 4.07 -4.98 -0.10
C LEU A 310 4.58 -3.61 0.34
N MET A 311 5.78 -3.57 0.90
CA MET A 311 6.45 -2.33 1.28
C MET A 311 7.89 -2.33 0.78
N THR A 312 8.51 -1.18 0.80
CA THR A 312 9.87 -0.99 0.28
C THR A 312 10.69 -0.11 1.21
N ASP A 313 11.99 -0.37 1.26
CA ASP A 313 12.94 0.51 1.93
C ASP A 313 14.25 0.54 1.15
N GLY A 314 14.52 1.68 0.52
CA GLY A 314 15.66 1.83 -0.39
C GLY A 314 15.60 0.87 -1.58
N ASP A 315 16.48 -0.13 -1.58
CA ASP A 315 16.56 -1.17 -2.61
C ASP A 315 15.92 -2.50 -2.17
N PHE A 316 15.23 -2.53 -1.03
CA PHE A 316 14.68 -3.76 -0.46
C PHE A 316 13.16 -3.78 -0.58
N ILE A 317 12.62 -4.97 -0.88
CA ILE A 317 11.19 -5.25 -0.94
C ILE A 317 10.83 -6.13 0.24
N PHE A 318 9.78 -5.76 0.97
CA PHE A 318 9.22 -6.46 2.12
C PHE A 318 7.84 -7.00 1.73
N ALA A 319 7.76 -8.30 1.46
CA ALA A 319 6.50 -8.97 1.14
C ALA A 319 5.93 -9.58 2.43
N PHE A 320 4.91 -8.94 2.99
CA PHE A 320 4.23 -9.41 4.19
C PHE A 320 3.32 -10.58 3.83
N THR A 321 3.56 -11.75 4.41
CA THR A 321 2.79 -12.95 4.12
C THR A 321 1.60 -13.13 5.07
N PHE A 322 0.75 -14.10 4.76
CA PHE A 322 -0.29 -14.57 5.70
C PHE A 322 0.22 -15.59 6.72
N GLU A 323 1.49 -16.02 6.62
CA GLU A 323 2.09 -16.89 7.63
C GLU A 323 2.31 -16.12 8.92
N TYR A 324 1.83 -16.70 10.02
CA TYR A 324 1.83 -16.06 11.34
C TYR A 324 2.13 -17.09 12.42
N GLU A 325 3.04 -16.72 13.32
CA GLU A 325 3.34 -17.49 14.52
C GLU A 325 3.01 -16.67 15.76
N LYS A 326 2.15 -17.24 16.62
CA LYS A 326 1.71 -16.60 17.86
C LYS A 326 2.93 -16.29 18.74
N GLY A 327 3.10 -15.01 19.08
CA GLY A 327 4.19 -14.53 19.92
C GLY A 327 5.42 -14.03 19.14
N LYS A 328 5.60 -14.44 17.87
CA LYS A 328 6.67 -13.91 17.00
C LYS A 328 6.16 -12.88 16.00
N GLY A 329 4.95 -13.09 15.48
CA GLY A 329 4.34 -12.19 14.50
C GLY A 329 4.21 -12.82 13.13
N ARG A 330 4.20 -11.96 12.10
CA ARG A 330 4.03 -12.33 10.70
C ARG A 330 5.37 -12.59 10.04
N ILE A 331 5.42 -13.57 9.14
CA ILE A 331 6.59 -13.77 8.29
C ILE A 331 6.57 -12.74 7.17
N VAL A 332 7.71 -12.07 6.99
CA VAL A 332 7.95 -11.13 5.91
C VAL A 332 9.12 -11.65 5.11
N ASP A 333 8.93 -11.82 3.80
CA ASP A 333 10.00 -12.18 2.87
C ASP A 333 10.70 -10.91 2.39
N ILE A 334 12.03 -10.90 2.42
CA ILE A 334 12.86 -9.77 2.05
C ILE A 334 13.64 -10.08 0.78
N PHE A 335 13.56 -9.17 -0.19
CA PHE A 335 14.20 -9.30 -1.49
C PHE A 335 15.07 -8.08 -1.81
N ASP A 336 16.16 -8.31 -2.54
CA ASP A 336 16.92 -7.25 -3.18
C ASP A 336 16.24 -6.88 -4.52
N SER A 337 15.68 -5.68 -4.60
CA SER A 337 14.98 -5.21 -5.80
C SER A 337 15.86 -5.05 -7.04
N LYS A 338 17.18 -4.93 -6.89
CA LYS A 338 18.10 -4.76 -8.02
C LYS A 338 18.41 -6.09 -8.68
N THR A 339 18.54 -7.14 -7.89
CA THR A 339 18.91 -8.48 -8.39
C THR A 339 17.72 -9.43 -8.49
N GLY A 340 16.58 -9.07 -7.88
CA GLY A 340 15.42 -9.95 -7.73
C GLY A 340 15.65 -11.11 -6.77
N LYS A 341 16.80 -11.16 -6.09
CA LYS A 341 17.16 -12.28 -5.21
C LYS A 341 16.38 -12.19 -3.91
N TYR A 342 15.79 -13.31 -3.52
CA TYR A 342 15.37 -13.56 -2.14
C TYR A 342 16.59 -13.52 -1.23
N LEU A 343 16.51 -12.75 -0.14
CA LEU A 343 17.58 -12.62 0.84
C LEU A 343 17.33 -13.53 2.05
N ARG A 344 16.13 -13.41 2.65
CA ARG A 344 15.72 -14.14 3.85
C ARG A 344 14.26 -13.86 4.19
N SER A 345 13.77 -14.52 5.23
CA SER A 345 12.48 -14.20 5.87
C SER A 345 12.72 -13.78 7.32
N ALA A 346 11.81 -12.99 7.87
CA ALA A 346 11.87 -12.54 9.26
C ALA A 346 10.48 -12.42 9.88
N TYR A 347 10.39 -12.65 11.20
CA TYR A 347 9.18 -12.41 11.98
C TYR A 347 9.07 -10.94 12.38
N PHE A 348 8.02 -10.27 11.91
CA PHE A 348 7.63 -8.94 12.34
C PHE A 348 6.43 -9.03 13.28
N SER A 349 6.61 -8.64 14.54
CA SER A 349 5.58 -8.62 15.58
C SER A 349 4.51 -7.54 15.37
N ILE A 350 4.76 -6.59 14.46
CA ILE A 350 3.90 -5.45 14.15
C ILE A 350 3.71 -5.34 12.65
N ILE A 351 2.51 -4.90 12.24
CA ILE A 351 2.26 -4.46 10.86
C ILE A 351 2.52 -2.96 10.83
N PRO A 352 3.54 -2.49 10.09
CA PRO A 352 3.84 -1.07 10.00
C PRO A 352 2.81 -0.31 9.17
N GLU A 353 2.75 1.01 9.37
CA GLU A 353 2.14 1.94 8.40
C GLU A 353 3.15 2.27 7.29
N VAL A 354 4.42 2.43 7.65
CA VAL A 354 5.51 2.72 6.72
C VAL A 354 6.82 2.07 7.18
N ILE A 355 7.61 1.61 6.21
CA ILE A 355 9.02 1.23 6.40
C ILE A 355 9.86 2.26 5.65
N LYS A 356 10.82 2.88 6.33
CA LYS A 356 11.72 3.85 5.71
C LYS A 356 13.04 3.95 6.49
N ASN A 357 14.14 3.98 5.76
CA ASN A 357 15.49 4.24 6.25
C ASN A 357 15.91 3.35 7.43
N GLY A 358 15.54 2.06 7.41
CA GLY A 358 15.87 1.12 8.48
C GLY A 358 14.89 1.14 9.66
N TYR A 359 13.75 1.83 9.55
CA TYR A 359 12.78 1.96 10.61
C TYR A 359 11.37 1.59 10.15
N ILE A 360 10.58 1.10 11.10
CA ILE A 360 9.14 0.93 11.02
C ILE A 360 8.47 2.04 11.82
N TYR A 361 7.37 2.55 11.27
CA TYR A 361 6.52 3.51 11.95
C TYR A 361 5.09 2.99 11.98
N LYS A 362 4.42 3.12 13.12
CA LYS A 362 2.98 2.88 13.28
C LYS A 362 2.41 3.83 14.33
N PHE A 363 1.09 3.95 14.37
CA PHE A 363 0.42 4.51 15.55
C PHE A 363 0.32 3.45 16.64
N ASN A 364 0.42 3.83 17.92
CA ASN A 364 0.03 2.93 19.00
C ASN A 364 -1.46 2.52 18.87
N ASP A 365 -1.90 1.51 19.62
CA ASP A 365 -3.27 1.01 19.53
C ASP A 365 -4.24 1.89 20.38
N TRP A 366 -4.12 3.22 20.28
CA TRP A 366 -4.75 4.22 21.15
C TRP A 366 -6.27 4.10 21.25
N LEU A 367 -6.95 3.78 20.16
CA LEU A 367 -8.40 3.54 20.15
C LEU A 367 -8.82 2.34 21.03
N ARG A 368 -7.98 1.31 21.09
CA ARG A 368 -8.25 0.10 21.89
C ARG A 368 -7.88 0.31 23.34
N ASP A 369 -6.76 0.98 23.57
CA ASP A 369 -6.15 1.10 24.89
C ASP A 369 -6.63 2.37 25.63
N ASN A 370 -7.47 3.19 24.98
CA ASN A 370 -8.00 4.46 25.50
C ASN A 370 -6.87 5.41 25.97
N GLU A 371 -5.80 5.45 25.18
CA GLU A 371 -4.63 6.33 25.37
C GLU A 371 -4.66 7.50 24.38
N PHE A 372 -3.78 8.48 24.58
CA PHE A 372 -3.47 9.44 23.53
C PHE A 372 -2.77 8.75 22.35
N PRO A 373 -3.07 9.17 21.11
CA PRO A 373 -2.37 8.66 19.94
C PRO A 373 -0.89 9.08 19.97
N LYS A 374 -0.03 8.13 19.63
CA LYS A 374 1.42 8.29 19.53
C LYS A 374 1.92 7.65 18.25
N VAL A 375 2.93 8.24 17.63
CA VAL A 375 3.76 7.54 16.67
C VAL A 375 4.76 6.69 17.43
N GLU A 376 4.94 5.44 17.00
CA GLU A 376 5.97 4.53 17.48
C GLU A 376 6.96 4.25 16.35
N LYS A 377 8.24 4.50 16.59
CA LYS A 377 9.35 4.29 15.66
C LYS A 377 10.21 3.12 16.14
N TYR A 378 10.23 2.04 15.37
CA TYR A 378 10.96 0.82 15.65
C TYR A 378 12.16 0.70 14.72
N LYS A 379 13.35 0.46 15.27
CA LYS A 379 14.55 0.17 14.48
C LYS A 379 14.51 -1.27 13.97
N ILE A 380 14.78 -1.47 12.69
CA ILE A 380 14.99 -2.79 12.10
C ILE A 380 16.46 -3.20 12.28
N VAL A 381 16.72 -4.43 12.72
CA VAL A 381 18.09 -4.93 12.87
C VAL A 381 18.79 -5.04 11.50
N SER A 382 20.08 -4.70 11.45
CA SER A 382 20.83 -4.64 10.18
C SER A 382 20.88 -5.97 9.44
N ALA A 383 20.82 -7.10 10.16
CA ALA A 383 20.79 -8.45 9.60
C ALA A 383 19.63 -8.65 8.61
N VAL A 384 18.53 -7.90 8.72
CA VAL A 384 17.44 -7.96 7.73
C VAL A 384 17.89 -7.51 6.33
N TYR A 385 18.85 -6.58 6.27
CA TYR A 385 19.31 -5.95 5.03
C TYR A 385 20.61 -6.56 4.46
N GLU A 386 21.24 -7.49 5.18
CA GLU A 386 22.50 -8.09 4.76
C GLU A 386 22.32 -8.95 3.49
N LYS A 387 23.22 -8.75 2.53
CA LYS A 387 23.27 -9.54 1.29
C LYS A 387 24.26 -10.69 1.47
N PHE A 388 23.84 -11.91 1.12
CA PHE A 388 24.69 -13.10 1.16
C PHE A 388 25.53 -13.26 -0.12
#